data_AF-A0A9X5YSQ5-F1
#
_entry.id   AF-A0A9X5YSQ5-F1
#
_cell.length_a   1.000
_cell.length_b   1.000
_cell.length_c   1.000
_cell.angle_alpha   90.00
_cell.angle_beta   90.00
_cell.angle_gamma   90.00
#
_symmetry.space_group_name_H-M   'P 1'
#
loop_
_entity.id
_entity.type
_entity.pdbx_description
1 polymer ?
#
loop_
_entity_poly.entity_id
_entity_poly.type
_entity_poly.pdbx_seq_one_letter_code
_entity_poly.pdbx_strand_id
1 'polypeptide(L)'
;MNYREIINELNENLHAFPEAETVFSEKQPWLKEHFLPCISIDLVEINPEWKGITLHLINPQEPGDGLIGELTQFAHNEFIGINWLSFRLTEDNRYEFLGDERYFLRGPANKHLLTDPYLEKYFAENLKNYAEHKKAFQEKTGYYGGEPYYSEYDGLFLNSLGGERIESSNWSTSDDIPSAYKMTQDEDGNVTITHNGNRFYHIASACGYSYSHGADNIVMLYEPISRLVLFTYDWT
;
A
#
# COMPACT_ATOMS: atom_id res chain seq x y z
N MET A 1 -16.29 -13.64 -0.41
CA MET A 1 -14.83 -13.70 -0.08
C MET A 1 -14.66 -13.85 1.43
N ASN A 2 -13.57 -14.44 1.91
CA ASN A 2 -13.29 -14.44 3.35
C ASN A 2 -12.96 -13.03 3.84
N TYR A 3 -13.30 -12.74 5.09
CA TYR A 3 -13.02 -11.47 5.76
C TYR A 3 -12.48 -11.73 7.17
N ARG A 4 -11.42 -11.02 7.56
CA ARG A 4 -10.87 -11.02 8.92
C ARG A 4 -10.38 -9.64 9.28
N GLU A 5 -10.43 -9.31 10.57
CA GLU A 5 -9.90 -8.09 11.16
C GLU A 5 -8.88 -8.44 12.24
N ILE A 6 -8.04 -7.48 12.61
CA ILE A 6 -7.09 -7.57 13.72
C ILE A 6 -6.13 -8.77 13.52
N ILE A 7 -5.30 -8.70 12.48
CA ILE A 7 -4.35 -9.77 12.17
C ILE A 7 -3.07 -9.50 12.96
N ASN A 8 -2.92 -10.17 14.10
CA ASN A 8 -1.75 -10.08 14.99
C ASN A 8 -0.91 -11.38 15.04
N GLU A 9 -1.33 -12.40 14.31
CA GLU A 9 -0.60 -13.67 14.13
C GLU A 9 -0.41 -13.97 12.64
N LEU A 10 0.74 -14.55 12.30
CA LEU A 10 1.05 -14.99 10.95
C LEU A 10 0.80 -16.50 10.81
N ASN A 11 0.07 -16.88 9.77
CA ASN A 11 0.00 -18.26 9.32
C ASN A 11 0.98 -18.49 8.16
N GLU A 12 0.92 -19.66 7.53
CA GLU A 12 1.81 -20.02 6.42
C GLU A 12 1.61 -19.21 5.13
N ASN A 13 0.49 -18.48 5.01
CA ASN A 13 0.11 -17.71 3.81
C ASN A 13 0.38 -16.21 3.96
N LEU A 14 0.90 -15.78 5.12
CA LEU A 14 1.19 -14.40 5.45
C LEU A 14 2.67 -14.26 5.82
N HIS A 15 3.43 -13.47 5.07
CA HIS A 15 4.87 -13.30 5.27
C HIS A 15 5.23 -11.83 5.43
N ALA A 16 5.48 -11.40 6.67
CA ALA A 16 5.89 -10.03 6.96
C ALA A 16 7.31 -9.72 6.46
N PHE A 17 7.54 -8.45 6.12
CA PHE A 17 8.81 -7.89 5.66
C PHE A 17 9.50 -8.65 4.51
N PRO A 18 8.79 -8.93 3.39
CA PRO A 18 9.41 -9.58 2.25
C PRO A 18 10.56 -8.74 1.69
N GLU A 19 11.52 -9.40 1.03
CA GLU A 19 12.62 -8.70 0.37
C GLU A 19 12.09 -7.92 -0.84
N ALA A 20 12.55 -6.68 -1.05
CA ALA A 20 12.03 -5.81 -2.09
C ALA A 20 12.21 -6.41 -3.50
N GLU A 21 13.29 -7.17 -3.71
CA GLU A 21 13.60 -7.87 -4.95
C GLU A 21 12.56 -8.95 -5.31
N THR A 22 11.80 -9.48 -4.34
CA THR A 22 10.70 -10.42 -4.59
C THR A 22 9.36 -9.73 -4.80
N VAL A 23 9.28 -8.42 -4.53
CA VAL A 23 8.05 -7.62 -4.61
C VAL A 23 8.00 -6.78 -5.88
N PHE A 24 9.11 -6.15 -6.27
CA PHE A 24 9.15 -5.24 -7.40
C PHE A 24 9.79 -5.87 -8.64
N SER A 25 9.28 -5.51 -9.82
CA SER A 25 9.84 -5.94 -11.10
C SER A 25 11.26 -5.39 -11.29
N GLU A 26 12.16 -6.24 -11.81
CA GLU A 26 13.54 -5.86 -12.13
C GLU A 26 13.63 -4.79 -13.23
N LYS A 27 12.52 -4.55 -13.97
CA LYS A 27 12.43 -3.46 -14.95
C LYS A 27 12.35 -2.08 -14.29
N GLN A 28 11.93 -2.00 -13.03
CA GLN A 28 11.77 -0.77 -12.26
C GLN A 28 12.52 -0.88 -10.92
N PRO A 29 13.86 -1.04 -10.97
CA PRO A 29 14.66 -1.30 -9.77
C PRO A 29 14.63 -0.14 -8.76
N TRP A 30 14.24 1.06 -9.21
CA TRP A 30 14.10 2.25 -8.39
C TRP A 30 12.90 2.17 -7.42
N LEU A 31 11.91 1.29 -7.63
CA LEU A 31 10.72 1.19 -6.76
C LEU A 31 11.07 0.91 -5.29
N LYS A 32 12.13 0.14 -5.03
CA LYS A 32 12.58 -0.16 -3.66
C LYS A 32 13.10 1.07 -2.91
N GLU A 33 13.44 2.13 -3.63
CA GLU A 33 13.84 3.40 -3.03
C GLU A 33 12.62 4.25 -2.61
N HIS A 34 11.41 3.89 -3.03
CA HIS A 34 10.19 4.66 -2.79
C HIS A 34 9.15 3.92 -1.93
N PHE A 35 9.24 2.59 -1.85
CA PHE A 35 8.29 1.77 -1.10
C PHE A 35 9.00 0.82 -0.13
N LEU A 36 8.30 0.55 0.96
CA LEU A 36 8.69 -0.38 2.02
C LEU A 36 7.73 -1.57 1.98
N PRO A 37 8.20 -2.78 1.64
CA PRO A 37 7.34 -3.96 1.65
C PRO A 37 6.89 -4.35 3.07
N CYS A 38 5.59 -4.40 3.30
CA CYS A 38 5.04 -4.67 4.63
C CYS A 38 4.78 -6.17 4.84
N ILE A 39 3.97 -6.78 3.96
CA ILE A 39 3.55 -8.17 4.11
C ILE A 39 3.13 -8.76 2.76
N SER A 40 3.56 -9.99 2.50
CA SER A 40 3.08 -10.81 1.38
C SER A 40 1.88 -11.64 1.82
N ILE A 41 0.89 -11.75 0.95
CA ILE A 41 -0.41 -12.37 1.20
C ILE A 41 -0.70 -13.34 0.05
N ASP A 42 -0.76 -14.64 0.34
CA ASP A 42 -1.34 -15.60 -0.60
C ASP A 42 -2.86 -15.41 -0.64
N LEU A 43 -3.39 -15.13 -1.82
CA LEU A 43 -4.79 -14.79 -2.00
C LEU A 43 -5.76 -15.95 -1.76
N VAL A 44 -5.27 -17.19 -1.56
CA VAL A 44 -6.10 -18.30 -1.05
C VAL A 44 -6.75 -17.98 0.30
N GLU A 45 -6.14 -17.10 1.11
CA GLU A 45 -6.71 -16.63 2.37
C GLU A 45 -8.07 -15.95 2.18
N ILE A 46 -8.25 -15.30 1.03
CA ILE A 46 -9.42 -14.47 0.73
C ILE A 46 -10.38 -15.18 -0.22
N ASN A 47 -9.84 -15.81 -1.28
CA ASN A 47 -10.59 -16.56 -2.26
C ASN A 47 -9.78 -17.78 -2.73
N PRO A 48 -10.24 -19.02 -2.47
CA PRO A 48 -9.56 -20.24 -2.92
C PRO A 48 -9.32 -20.31 -4.44
N GLU A 49 -10.13 -19.62 -5.25
CA GLU A 49 -9.96 -19.56 -6.71
C GLU A 49 -8.74 -18.73 -7.14
N TRP A 50 -8.17 -17.92 -6.25
CA TRP A 50 -6.98 -17.09 -6.51
C TRP A 50 -5.67 -17.77 -6.12
N LYS A 51 -5.68 -19.11 -6.08
CA LYS A 51 -4.50 -19.91 -5.78
C LYS A 51 -3.32 -19.58 -6.69
N GLY A 52 -2.15 -19.37 -6.07
CA GLY A 52 -0.90 -19.03 -6.77
C GLY A 52 -0.75 -17.55 -7.08
N ILE A 53 -1.71 -16.71 -6.65
CA ILE A 53 -1.59 -15.25 -6.70
C ILE A 53 -1.16 -14.78 -5.31
N THR A 54 -0.04 -14.08 -5.27
CA THR A 54 0.45 -13.41 -4.06
C THR A 54 0.42 -11.91 -4.30
N LEU A 55 -0.09 -11.15 -3.34
CA LEU A 55 0.00 -9.69 -3.33
C LEU A 55 0.84 -9.23 -2.15
N HIS A 56 1.42 -8.05 -2.28
CA HIS A 56 2.30 -7.45 -1.29
C HIS A 56 1.72 -6.11 -0.86
N LEU A 57 1.38 -5.96 0.42
CA LEU A 57 1.09 -4.64 0.97
C LEU A 57 2.40 -3.84 1.00
N ILE A 58 2.37 -2.60 0.52
CA ILE A 58 3.53 -1.69 0.51
C ILE A 58 3.17 -0.36 1.17
N ASN A 59 4.09 0.14 1.99
CA ASN A 59 4.00 1.47 2.59
C ASN A 59 4.91 2.43 1.79
N PRO A 60 4.41 3.55 1.26
CA PRO A 60 5.26 4.50 0.57
C PRO A 60 6.17 5.24 1.57
N GLN A 61 7.35 5.65 1.11
CA GLN A 61 8.28 6.42 1.95
C GLN A 61 7.92 7.92 2.03
N GLU A 62 6.99 8.35 1.18
CA GLU A 62 6.43 9.70 1.08
C GLU A 62 4.89 9.60 1.03
N PRO A 63 4.13 10.66 1.35
CA PRO A 63 4.58 12.01 1.67
C PRO A 63 5.19 12.10 3.08
N GLY A 64 5.99 13.13 3.30
CA GLY A 64 6.30 13.59 4.67
C GLY A 64 5.34 14.69 5.16
N ASP A 65 4.65 15.33 4.22
CA ASP A 65 3.61 16.34 4.44
C ASP A 65 2.69 16.36 3.20
N GLY A 66 1.40 16.62 3.41
CA GLY A 66 0.38 16.58 2.35
C GLY A 66 0.07 15.17 1.82
N LEU A 67 -0.28 15.07 0.54
CA LEU A 67 -0.62 13.79 -0.11
C LEU A 67 0.47 13.35 -1.09
N ILE A 68 0.71 12.04 -1.18
CA ILE A 68 1.63 11.50 -2.20
C ILE A 68 1.13 11.85 -3.60
N GLY A 69 2.03 12.32 -4.46
CA GLY A 69 1.69 12.74 -5.82
C GLY A 69 1.19 14.18 -5.96
N GLU A 70 0.92 14.89 -4.86
CA GLU A 70 0.37 16.26 -4.90
C GLU A 70 1.28 17.25 -5.63
N LEU A 71 2.59 17.17 -5.38
CA LEU A 71 3.59 18.07 -5.97
C LEU A 71 4.14 17.59 -7.32
N THR A 72 3.66 16.46 -7.83
CA THR A 72 4.20 15.79 -9.03
C THR A 72 3.13 15.53 -10.09
N GLN A 73 2.09 16.36 -10.14
CA GLN A 73 0.97 16.28 -11.09
C GLN A 73 1.41 16.17 -12.57
N PHE A 74 2.55 16.76 -12.93
CA PHE A 74 3.10 16.66 -14.29
C PHE A 74 3.51 15.23 -14.70
N ALA A 75 3.63 14.30 -13.74
CA ALA A 75 3.96 12.90 -13.97
C ALA A 75 2.74 11.97 -13.87
N HIS A 76 1.53 12.52 -13.63
CA HIS A 76 0.30 11.73 -13.55
C HIS A 76 -0.13 11.23 -14.94
N ASN A 77 -0.95 10.18 -14.96
CA ASN A 77 -1.50 9.59 -16.18
C ASN A 77 -2.87 8.94 -15.91
N GLU A 78 -3.43 8.17 -16.85
CA GLU A 78 -4.75 7.57 -16.63
C GLU A 78 -4.85 6.60 -15.43
N PHE A 79 -3.73 6.03 -14.96
CA PHE A 79 -3.69 5.03 -13.89
C PHE A 79 -3.23 5.57 -12.53
N ILE A 80 -2.59 6.73 -12.48
CA ILE A 80 -2.02 7.28 -11.24
C ILE A 80 -2.37 8.76 -11.08
N GLY A 81 -2.57 9.17 -9.84
CA GLY A 81 -2.97 10.53 -9.47
C GLY A 81 -2.57 10.83 -8.02
N ILE A 82 -3.07 11.93 -7.46
CA ILE A 82 -2.84 12.26 -6.05
C ILE A 82 -3.45 11.14 -5.20
N ASN A 83 -2.64 10.55 -4.31
CA ASN A 83 -3.07 9.50 -3.39
C ASN A 83 -3.60 8.20 -4.07
N TRP A 84 -3.35 8.03 -5.37
CA TRP A 84 -3.80 6.89 -6.16
C TRP A 84 -2.66 6.28 -6.97
N LEU A 85 -2.26 5.06 -6.61
CA LEU A 85 -1.11 4.39 -7.20
C LEU A 85 -1.48 3.00 -7.72
N SER A 86 -1.23 2.78 -9.00
CA SER A 86 -1.61 1.53 -9.67
C SER A 86 -0.40 0.75 -10.13
N PHE A 87 -0.47 -0.56 -9.93
CA PHE A 87 0.53 -1.52 -10.36
C PHE A 87 -0.12 -2.61 -11.20
N ARG A 88 0.62 -3.12 -12.17
CA ARG A 88 0.31 -4.40 -12.80
C ARG A 88 1.04 -5.50 -12.05
N LEU A 89 0.31 -6.56 -11.72
CA LEU A 89 0.86 -7.77 -11.16
C LEU A 89 1.38 -8.67 -12.29
N THR A 90 2.69 -8.89 -12.34
CA THR A 90 3.32 -9.78 -13.30
C THR A 90 2.94 -11.24 -13.04
N GLU A 91 3.23 -12.14 -14.00
CA GLU A 91 2.93 -13.57 -13.86
C GLU A 91 3.66 -14.22 -12.66
N ASP A 92 4.82 -13.68 -12.28
CA ASP A 92 5.59 -14.09 -11.10
C ASP A 92 5.25 -13.27 -9.83
N ASN A 93 4.10 -12.62 -9.81
CA ASN A 93 3.52 -11.88 -8.68
C ASN A 93 4.34 -10.66 -8.21
N ARG A 94 5.17 -10.08 -9.08
CA ARG A 94 5.86 -8.81 -8.81
C ARG A 94 5.05 -7.63 -9.32
N TYR A 95 5.35 -6.47 -8.77
CA TYR A 95 4.71 -5.21 -9.12
C TYR A 95 5.49 -4.47 -10.20
N GLU A 96 4.78 -4.13 -11.28
CA GLU A 96 5.19 -3.12 -12.26
C GLU A 96 4.31 -1.88 -12.08
N PHE A 97 4.90 -0.77 -11.64
CA PHE A 97 4.18 0.49 -11.46
C PHE A 97 3.73 1.04 -12.81
N LEU A 98 2.46 1.48 -12.88
CA LEU A 98 1.86 2.04 -14.10
C LEU A 98 2.14 3.54 -14.29
N GLY A 99 3.23 4.02 -13.69
CA GLY A 99 3.82 5.32 -13.94
C GLY A 99 5.33 5.22 -14.11
N ASP A 100 6.00 6.33 -13.84
CA ASP A 100 7.47 6.39 -13.84
C ASP A 100 7.99 7.10 -12.59
N GLU A 101 9.31 7.06 -12.40
CA GLU A 101 9.99 7.56 -11.20
C GLU A 101 9.74 9.06 -10.95
N ARG A 102 9.35 9.84 -11.97
CA ARG A 102 9.02 11.28 -11.82
C ARG A 102 7.74 11.50 -11.01
N TYR A 103 6.93 10.47 -10.77
CA TYR A 103 5.81 10.54 -9.85
C TYR A 103 6.27 10.83 -8.41
N PHE A 104 7.44 10.33 -8.01
CA PHE A 104 7.88 10.42 -6.63
C PHE A 104 8.64 11.71 -6.37
N LEU A 105 8.25 12.45 -5.34
CA LEU A 105 8.87 13.73 -4.99
C LEU A 105 10.37 13.56 -4.68
N ARG A 106 10.74 12.47 -4.01
CA ARG A 106 12.14 12.14 -3.73
C ARG A 106 12.94 11.61 -4.92
N GLY A 107 12.29 11.41 -6.07
CA GLY A 107 12.92 10.89 -7.28
C GLY A 107 14.04 11.83 -7.77
N PRO A 108 15.09 11.31 -8.44
CA PRO A 108 16.23 12.13 -8.88
C PRO A 108 15.85 13.33 -9.75
N ALA A 109 14.79 13.21 -10.56
CA ALA A 109 14.28 14.29 -11.41
C ALA A 109 13.66 15.45 -10.60
N ASN A 110 13.20 15.17 -9.38
CA ASN A 110 12.37 16.06 -8.57
C ASN A 110 13.14 16.70 -7.41
N LYS A 111 14.46 16.47 -7.30
CA LYS A 111 15.30 17.07 -6.25
C LYS A 111 15.18 18.60 -6.14
N HIS A 112 14.88 19.28 -7.25
CA HIS A 112 14.68 20.72 -7.27
C HIS A 112 13.36 21.18 -6.59
N LEU A 113 12.42 20.25 -6.39
CA LEU A 113 11.17 20.45 -5.66
C LEU A 113 11.33 20.19 -4.15
N LEU A 114 12.37 19.47 -3.74
CA LEU A 114 12.71 19.25 -2.33
C LEU A 114 13.39 20.49 -1.75
N THR A 115 12.61 21.53 -1.46
CA THR A 115 13.12 22.78 -0.89
C THR A 115 13.16 22.78 0.63
N ASP A 116 12.46 21.85 1.28
CA ASP A 116 12.39 21.73 2.74
C ASP A 116 13.39 20.68 3.26
N PRO A 117 14.42 21.08 4.04
CA PRO A 117 15.35 20.15 4.68
C PRO A 117 14.69 19.13 5.63
N TYR A 118 13.47 19.41 6.12
CA TYR A 118 12.71 18.49 6.95
C TYR A 118 12.38 17.19 6.20
N LEU A 119 12.07 17.25 4.91
CA LEU A 119 11.66 16.08 4.13
C LEU A 119 12.80 15.06 3.97
N GLU A 120 14.04 15.52 3.75
CA GLU A 120 15.20 14.61 3.69
C GLU A 120 15.42 13.89 5.03
N LYS A 121 15.26 14.61 6.14
CA LYS A 121 15.34 14.03 7.48
C LYS A 121 14.21 13.02 7.70
N TYR A 122 12.99 13.37 7.32
CA TYR A 122 11.82 12.49 7.44
C TYR A 122 12.04 11.17 6.68
N PHE A 123 12.54 11.22 5.44
CA PHE A 123 12.81 10.00 4.65
C PHE A 123 13.89 9.12 5.28
N ALA A 124 14.95 9.72 5.83
CA ALA A 124 16.00 8.99 6.53
C ALA A 124 15.48 8.34 7.83
N GLU A 125 14.66 9.06 8.60
CA GLU A 125 14.00 8.52 9.79
C GLU A 125 13.02 7.40 9.43
N ASN A 126 12.29 7.53 8.32
CA ASN A 126 11.38 6.50 7.83
C ASN A 126 12.14 5.18 7.52
N LEU A 127 13.24 5.24 6.78
CA LEU A 127 14.07 4.05 6.52
C LEU A 127 14.64 3.42 7.80
N LYS A 128 15.04 4.26 8.76
CA LYS A 128 15.56 3.79 10.05
C LYS A 128 14.47 3.07 10.85
N ASN A 129 13.28 3.65 10.97
CA ASN A 129 12.16 3.06 11.71
C ASN A 129 11.75 1.71 11.10
N TYR A 130 11.64 1.63 9.78
CA TYR A 130 11.37 0.37 9.09
C TYR A 130 12.41 -0.72 9.39
N ALA A 131 13.70 -0.37 9.39
CA ALA A 131 14.76 -1.32 9.71
C ALA A 131 14.70 -1.78 11.18
N GLU A 132 14.38 -0.88 12.12
CA GLU A 132 14.19 -1.20 13.53
C GLU A 132 12.99 -2.13 13.74
N HIS A 133 11.86 -1.87 13.06
CA HIS A 133 10.66 -2.70 13.11
C HIS A 133 10.88 -4.08 12.49
N LYS A 134 11.55 -4.16 11.32
CA LYS A 134 11.94 -5.44 10.70
C LYS A 134 12.82 -6.27 11.63
N LYS A 135 13.78 -5.64 12.29
CA LYS A 135 14.66 -6.31 13.27
C LYS A 135 13.88 -6.79 14.49
N ALA A 136 13.03 -5.95 15.06
CA ALA A 136 12.17 -6.29 16.20
C ALA A 136 11.29 -7.51 15.89
N PHE A 137 10.66 -7.54 14.71
CA PHE A 137 9.91 -8.70 14.23
C PHE A 137 10.77 -9.97 14.14
N GLN A 138 11.96 -9.89 13.52
CA GLN A 138 12.87 -11.03 13.36
C GLN A 138 13.37 -11.59 14.69
N GLU A 139 13.64 -10.71 15.66
CA GLU A 139 14.10 -11.08 16.99
C GLU A 139 12.95 -11.50 17.92
N LYS A 140 11.68 -11.35 17.48
CA LYS A 140 10.47 -11.51 18.29
C LYS A 140 10.52 -10.65 19.56
N THR A 141 11.02 -9.44 19.41
CA THR A 141 11.12 -8.44 20.48
C THR A 141 10.21 -7.26 20.12
N GLY A 142 9.58 -6.63 21.12
CA GLY A 142 8.87 -5.36 20.92
C GLY A 142 7.43 -5.47 20.40
N TYR A 143 7.10 -4.60 19.44
CA TYR A 143 5.77 -4.08 19.10
C TYR A 143 4.78 -5.10 18.50
N TYR A 144 5.26 -6.19 17.88
CA TYR A 144 4.39 -7.14 17.16
C TYR A 144 3.98 -8.33 18.02
N GLY A 145 2.68 -8.63 18.04
CA GLY A 145 2.16 -9.89 18.60
C GLY A 145 2.10 -9.96 20.14
N GLY A 146 2.03 -8.83 20.85
CA GLY A 146 1.84 -8.82 22.30
C GLY A 146 1.35 -7.49 22.89
N GLU A 147 0.42 -7.59 23.85
CA GLU A 147 -0.05 -6.50 24.71
C GLU A 147 1.07 -5.83 25.53
N PRO A 148 0.96 -4.55 25.93
CA PRO A 148 -0.19 -3.66 25.73
C PRO A 148 -0.04 -2.76 24.49
N TYR A 149 -1.11 -2.75 23.71
CA TYR A 149 -1.35 -1.81 22.62
C TYR A 149 -1.45 -0.38 23.18
N TYR A 150 -0.60 0.55 22.74
CA TYR A 150 -0.73 1.97 23.13
C TYR A 150 -1.88 2.66 22.37
N SER A 151 -2.26 2.11 21.22
CA SER A 151 -3.44 2.41 20.41
C SER A 151 -4.05 1.11 19.84
N GLU A 152 -5.33 1.13 19.46
CA GLU A 152 -6.08 -0.05 18.96
C GLU A 152 -5.51 -0.75 17.71
N TYR A 153 -4.49 -0.17 17.05
CA TYR A 153 -3.84 -0.74 15.86
C TYR A 153 -2.31 -0.91 15.98
N ASP A 154 -1.73 -0.65 17.15
CA ASP A 154 -0.28 -0.76 17.34
C ASP A 154 0.21 -2.20 17.20
N GLY A 155 1.06 -2.47 16.20
CA GLY A 155 1.72 -3.78 16.10
C GLY A 155 0.86 -4.91 15.54
N LEU A 156 -0.25 -4.58 14.87
CA LEU A 156 -0.93 -5.49 13.97
C LEU A 156 -0.11 -5.66 12.68
N PHE A 157 -0.16 -6.86 12.09
CA PHE A 157 0.33 -7.06 10.73
C PHE A 157 -0.63 -6.48 9.70
N LEU A 158 -1.94 -6.67 9.91
CA LEU A 158 -2.99 -6.08 9.09
C LEU A 158 -4.16 -5.67 9.99
N ASN A 159 -4.79 -4.55 9.67
CA ASN A 159 -6.04 -4.13 10.28
C ASN A 159 -7.19 -5.00 9.76
N SER A 160 -7.20 -5.27 8.45
CA SER A 160 -8.17 -6.19 7.84
C SER A 160 -7.61 -6.92 6.63
N LEU A 161 -8.21 -8.08 6.32
CA LEU A 161 -7.85 -8.95 5.20
C LEU A 161 -9.12 -9.43 4.50
N GLY A 162 -9.20 -9.18 3.19
CA GLY A 162 -10.32 -9.54 2.33
C GLY A 162 -11.59 -8.73 2.60
N GLY A 163 -12.74 -9.31 2.29
CA GLY A 163 -14.04 -8.65 2.39
C GLY A 163 -14.58 -8.11 1.07
N GLU A 164 -15.91 -7.96 1.01
CA GLU A 164 -16.63 -7.49 -0.19
C GLU A 164 -16.87 -5.97 -0.17
N ARG A 165 -16.78 -5.38 1.03
CA ARG A 165 -16.97 -3.96 1.30
C ARG A 165 -15.64 -3.22 1.21
N ILE A 166 -15.70 -2.02 0.63
CA ILE A 166 -14.61 -1.05 0.63
C ILE A 166 -15.23 0.20 1.26
N GLU A 167 -14.98 0.45 2.53
CA GLU A 167 -15.59 1.57 3.23
C GLU A 167 -14.91 2.88 2.80
N SER A 168 -15.71 3.87 2.40
CA SER A 168 -15.17 5.19 2.05
C SER A 168 -14.58 5.89 3.27
N SER A 169 -13.51 6.64 3.05
CA SER A 169 -12.99 7.62 4.00
C SER A 169 -12.34 8.77 3.22
N ASN A 170 -11.47 9.57 3.85
CA ASN A 170 -10.79 10.70 3.21
C ASN A 170 -10.10 10.28 1.89
N TRP A 171 -9.53 9.07 1.82
CA TRP A 171 -8.84 8.55 0.64
C TRP A 171 -9.72 8.57 -0.62
N SER A 172 -11.03 8.40 -0.44
CA SER A 172 -12.00 8.32 -1.54
C SER A 172 -12.55 9.68 -1.98
N THR A 173 -12.25 10.75 -1.24
CA THR A 173 -12.81 12.09 -1.47
C THR A 173 -11.75 13.19 -1.56
N SER A 174 -10.49 12.91 -1.21
CA SER A 174 -9.41 13.91 -1.21
C SER A 174 -9.00 14.38 -2.60
N ASP A 175 -9.11 13.52 -3.63
CA ASP A 175 -8.87 13.87 -5.03
C ASP A 175 -9.65 12.94 -5.97
N ASP A 176 -9.71 13.30 -7.26
CA ASP A 176 -10.40 12.51 -8.28
C ASP A 176 -9.65 11.18 -8.52
N ILE A 177 -10.40 10.09 -8.63
CA ILE A 177 -9.84 8.80 -9.01
C ILE A 177 -9.25 8.86 -10.44
N PRO A 178 -8.11 8.20 -10.72
CA PRO A 178 -7.54 8.19 -12.07
C PRO A 178 -8.53 7.74 -13.14
N SER A 179 -8.47 8.38 -14.32
CA SER A 179 -9.47 8.22 -15.39
C SER A 179 -9.59 6.81 -15.99
N ALA A 180 -8.62 5.92 -15.74
CA ALA A 180 -8.72 4.49 -16.06
C ALA A 180 -9.80 3.76 -15.23
N TYR A 181 -10.31 4.40 -14.17
CA TYR A 181 -11.23 3.81 -13.21
C TYR A 181 -12.56 4.54 -13.14
N LYS A 182 -13.57 3.81 -12.67
CA LYS A 182 -14.85 4.39 -12.27
C LYS A 182 -15.10 4.04 -10.83
N MET A 183 -15.39 5.05 -10.03
CA MET A 183 -15.75 4.92 -8.62
C MET A 183 -17.21 5.31 -8.43
N THR A 184 -17.94 4.52 -7.67
CA THR A 184 -19.31 4.80 -7.23
C THR A 184 -19.44 4.49 -5.76
N GLN A 185 -20.36 5.14 -5.07
CA GLN A 185 -20.63 4.93 -3.66
C GLN A 185 -22.10 4.61 -3.47
N ASP A 186 -22.41 3.63 -2.63
CA ASP A 186 -23.79 3.30 -2.24
C ASP A 186 -24.27 4.14 -1.02
N GLU A 187 -25.53 3.95 -0.63
CA GLU A 187 -26.16 4.69 0.47
C GLU A 187 -25.51 4.40 1.84
N ASP A 188 -24.85 3.24 1.97
CA ASP A 188 -24.15 2.81 3.18
C ASP A 188 -22.68 3.31 3.19
N GLY A 189 -22.27 4.07 2.17
CA GLY A 189 -20.92 4.61 2.06
C GLY A 189 -19.89 3.62 1.48
N ASN A 190 -20.31 2.43 1.00
CA ASN A 190 -19.38 1.49 0.39
C ASN A 190 -19.03 1.92 -1.02
N VAL A 191 -17.74 1.85 -1.32
CA VAL A 191 -17.17 2.19 -2.61
C VAL A 191 -17.13 0.96 -3.51
N THR A 192 -17.49 1.16 -4.77
CA THR A 192 -17.23 0.21 -5.85
C THR A 192 -16.33 0.86 -6.89
N ILE A 193 -15.16 0.26 -7.12
CA ILE A 193 -14.21 0.69 -8.15
C ILE A 193 -14.17 -0.36 -9.26
N THR A 194 -14.15 0.11 -10.51
CA THR A 194 -14.03 -0.77 -11.68
C THR A 194 -13.01 -0.26 -12.70
N HIS A 195 -12.34 -1.18 -13.38
CA HIS A 195 -11.54 -0.93 -14.58
C HIS A 195 -12.14 -1.70 -15.75
N ASN A 196 -12.53 -1.01 -16.82
CA ASN A 196 -13.19 -1.62 -17.99
C ASN A 196 -14.40 -2.52 -17.63
N GLY A 197 -15.11 -2.18 -16.55
CA GLY A 197 -16.26 -2.95 -16.05
C GLY A 197 -15.91 -4.10 -15.11
N ASN A 198 -14.62 -4.43 -14.94
CA ASN A 198 -14.18 -5.43 -13.96
C ASN A 198 -13.98 -4.78 -12.59
N ARG A 199 -14.43 -5.46 -11.53
CA ARG A 199 -14.46 -4.94 -10.16
C ARG A 199 -13.13 -5.13 -9.43
N PHE A 200 -12.70 -4.10 -8.70
CA PHE A 200 -11.69 -4.21 -7.66
C PHE A 200 -12.27 -4.75 -6.36
N TYR A 201 -11.51 -5.60 -5.68
CA TYR A 201 -11.85 -6.13 -4.37
C TYR A 201 -10.88 -5.63 -3.31
N HIS A 202 -11.38 -5.43 -2.09
CA HIS A 202 -10.51 -5.18 -0.95
C HIS A 202 -9.65 -6.42 -0.66
N ILE A 203 -8.34 -6.22 -0.57
CA ILE A 203 -7.40 -7.31 -0.25
C ILE A 203 -6.89 -7.16 1.17
N ALA A 204 -6.38 -5.98 1.52
CA ALA A 204 -5.86 -5.75 2.85
C ALA A 204 -5.82 -4.27 3.19
N SER A 205 -5.96 -4.00 4.48
CA SER A 205 -5.73 -2.71 5.08
C SER A 205 -4.74 -2.82 6.23
N ALA A 206 -3.83 -1.87 6.38
CA ALA A 206 -2.96 -1.80 7.55
C ALA A 206 -2.53 -0.37 7.88
N CYS A 207 -2.36 -0.11 9.17
CA CYS A 207 -1.73 1.12 9.63
C CYS A 207 -0.25 1.16 9.21
N GLY A 208 0.14 2.20 8.47
CA GLY A 208 1.51 2.42 8.02
C GLY A 208 2.48 2.52 9.19
N TYR A 209 2.04 3.14 10.30
CA TYR A 209 2.76 3.24 11.58
C TYR A 209 3.17 1.90 12.19
N SER A 210 2.44 0.83 11.86
CA SER A 210 2.88 -0.51 12.26
C SER A 210 4.19 -0.89 11.60
N TYR A 211 4.51 -0.43 10.40
CA TYR A 211 5.73 -0.82 9.67
C TYR A 211 6.82 0.26 9.66
N SER A 212 6.43 1.53 9.63
CA SER A 212 7.32 2.69 9.65
C SER A 212 6.49 3.98 9.78
N HIS A 213 6.98 5.18 9.48
CA HIS A 213 6.02 6.29 9.24
C HIS A 213 5.16 5.99 8.00
N GLY A 214 3.91 6.43 7.99
CA GLY A 214 3.01 6.21 6.87
C GLY A 214 1.59 6.68 7.17
N ALA A 215 0.66 6.21 6.35
CA ALA A 215 -0.77 6.49 6.46
C ALA A 215 -1.39 5.81 7.70
N ASP A 216 -2.46 6.39 8.24
CA ASP A 216 -3.27 5.76 9.30
C ASP A 216 -3.93 4.47 8.79
N ASN A 217 -4.26 4.43 7.51
CA ASN A 217 -4.65 3.20 6.84
C ASN A 217 -4.18 3.13 5.38
N ILE A 218 -3.33 2.15 5.06
CA ILE A 218 -2.99 1.77 3.68
C ILE A 218 -4.13 0.88 3.17
N VAL A 219 -4.76 1.24 2.05
CA VAL A 219 -5.82 0.45 1.42
C VAL A 219 -5.29 -0.21 0.15
N MET A 220 -5.27 -1.54 0.11
CA MET A 220 -4.86 -2.32 -1.07
C MET A 220 -6.05 -3.03 -1.70
N LEU A 221 -6.27 -2.75 -2.98
CA LEU A 221 -7.34 -3.31 -3.80
C LEU A 221 -6.78 -4.11 -4.98
N TYR A 222 -7.53 -5.10 -5.48
CA TYR A 222 -7.10 -5.93 -6.62
C TYR A 222 -8.24 -6.22 -7.61
N GLU A 223 -7.95 -6.06 -8.90
CA GLU A 223 -8.81 -6.42 -10.03
C GLU A 223 -8.18 -7.61 -10.78
N PRO A 224 -8.79 -8.81 -10.73
CA PRO A 224 -8.14 -10.05 -11.14
C PRO A 224 -8.03 -10.27 -12.65
N ILE A 225 -8.88 -9.66 -13.48
CA ILE A 225 -8.91 -9.87 -14.94
C ILE A 225 -7.74 -9.16 -15.61
N SER A 226 -7.51 -7.91 -15.28
CA SER A 226 -6.39 -7.11 -15.82
C SER A 226 -5.15 -7.19 -14.94
N ARG A 227 -5.24 -7.92 -13.81
CA ARG A 227 -4.19 -8.09 -12.80
C ARG A 227 -3.68 -6.74 -12.29
N LEU A 228 -4.61 -5.85 -11.92
CA LEU A 228 -4.29 -4.52 -11.41
C LEU A 228 -4.38 -4.49 -9.89
N VAL A 229 -3.35 -3.95 -9.26
CA VAL A 229 -3.31 -3.64 -7.83
C VAL A 229 -3.40 -2.13 -7.68
N LEU A 230 -4.35 -1.66 -6.88
CA LEU A 230 -4.57 -0.25 -6.63
C LEU A 230 -4.33 0.05 -5.16
N PHE A 231 -3.46 1.01 -4.89
CA PHE A 231 -3.19 1.54 -3.55
C PHE A 231 -3.75 2.94 -3.41
N THR A 232 -4.30 3.19 -2.24
CA THR A 232 -4.67 4.52 -1.75
C THR A 232 -4.48 4.56 -0.24
N TYR A 233 -4.49 5.75 0.35
CA TYR A 233 -4.02 5.95 1.71
C TYR A 233 -4.93 6.90 2.48
N ASP A 234 -5.28 6.49 3.69
CA ASP A 234 -6.04 7.26 4.64
C ASP A 234 -5.11 7.97 5.64
N TRP A 235 -5.29 9.27 5.82
CA TRP A 235 -4.43 10.14 6.64
C TRP A 235 -5.19 10.86 7.79
N THR A 236 -6.23 10.24 8.36
CA THR A 236 -7.12 10.85 9.40
C THR A 236 -6.46 11.22 10.71
#